data_AF-A0A9X3K5I1-F1
#
_entry.id   AF-A0A9X3K5I1-F1
#
_cell.length_a   1.000
_cell.length_b   1.000
_cell.length_c   1.000
_cell.angle_alpha   90.00
_cell.angle_beta   90.00
_cell.angle_gamma   90.00
#
_symmetry.space_group_name_H-M   'P 1'
#
loop_
_entity.id
_entity.type
_entity.pdbx_description
1 polymer ?
#
loop_
_entity_poly.entity_id
_entity_poly.type
_entity_poly.pdbx_seq_one_letter_code
_entity_poly.pdbx_strand_id
1 'polypeptide(L)'
;MTTLKQVQKEFKERLPETFRQFFRLCYWEKPPNLVGTDLLNSESELKTWAVELLEENGIENFLSETDCVFMMHQGYQFWYFAVEGNDDPDVFHYMEGEITPKFKMDLNSFLKEIKKEKRPHNNV
;
A
#
# COMPACT_ATOMS: atom_id res chain seq x y z
N MET A 1 2.84 -19.85 -16.43
CA MET A 1 2.20 -18.52 -16.54
C MET A 1 1.17 -18.41 -15.45
N THR A 2 1.52 -17.77 -14.33
CA THR A 2 0.61 -17.54 -13.21
C THR A 2 -0.38 -16.46 -13.62
N THR A 3 -1.68 -16.74 -13.59
CA THR A 3 -2.71 -15.75 -13.95
C THR A 3 -2.80 -14.68 -12.86
N LEU A 4 -3.07 -13.42 -13.23
CA LEU A 4 -3.33 -12.32 -12.27
C LEU A 4 -4.30 -12.72 -11.13
N LYS A 5 -5.28 -13.58 -11.44
CA LYS A 5 -6.22 -14.14 -10.46
C LYS A 5 -5.59 -15.05 -9.41
N GLN A 6 -4.53 -15.77 -9.77
CA GLN A 6 -3.83 -16.71 -8.90
C GLN A 6 -2.92 -15.96 -7.91
N VAL A 7 -2.17 -14.96 -8.38
CA VAL A 7 -1.36 -14.06 -7.54
C VAL A 7 -2.25 -13.30 -6.56
N GLN A 8 -3.39 -12.77 -7.04
CA GLN A 8 -4.39 -12.13 -6.17
C GLN A 8 -5.02 -13.08 -5.14
N LYS A 9 -5.00 -14.40 -5.37
CA LYS A 9 -5.56 -15.39 -4.45
C LYS A 9 -4.61 -15.72 -3.31
N GLU A 10 -3.34 -16.00 -3.61
CA GLU A 10 -2.30 -16.25 -2.60
C GLU A 10 -2.05 -15.01 -1.74
N PHE A 11 -2.10 -13.82 -2.35
CA PHE A 11 -2.07 -12.52 -1.68
C PHE A 11 -3.18 -12.39 -0.63
N LYS A 12 -4.44 -12.72 -1.00
CA LYS A 12 -5.57 -12.58 -0.07
C LYS A 12 -5.35 -13.42 1.18
N GLU A 13 -4.92 -14.68 1.09
CA GLU A 13 -4.90 -15.58 2.25
C GLU A 13 -3.97 -15.14 3.40
N ARG A 14 -2.93 -14.33 3.12
CA ARG A 14 -2.00 -13.85 4.16
C ARG A 14 -2.35 -12.49 4.77
N LEU A 15 -3.19 -11.69 4.11
CA LEU A 15 -3.48 -10.32 4.56
C LEU A 15 -4.50 -10.25 5.69
N PRO A 16 -4.42 -9.22 6.55
CA PRO A 16 -5.49 -8.90 7.49
C PRO A 16 -6.84 -8.77 6.79
N GLU A 17 -7.91 -9.27 7.41
CA GLU A 17 -9.26 -9.25 6.83
C GLU A 17 -9.72 -7.82 6.48
N THR A 18 -9.35 -6.85 7.32
CA THR A 18 -9.59 -5.43 7.11
C THR A 18 -9.00 -4.94 5.79
N PHE A 19 -7.76 -5.36 5.48
CA PHE A 19 -7.10 -4.99 4.24
C PHE A 19 -7.81 -5.57 3.01
N ARG A 20 -8.23 -6.84 3.09
CA ARG A 20 -8.97 -7.50 2.01
C ARG A 20 -10.27 -6.77 1.70
N GLN A 21 -10.97 -6.29 2.72
CA GLN A 21 -12.20 -5.52 2.54
C GLN A 21 -11.93 -4.18 1.84
N PHE A 22 -10.85 -3.49 2.21
CA PHE A 22 -10.44 -2.27 1.51
C PHE A 22 -10.07 -2.51 0.05
N PHE A 23 -9.29 -3.55 -0.23
CA PHE A 23 -8.88 -3.88 -1.60
C PHE A 23 -10.10 -4.13 -2.50
N ARG A 24 -11.14 -4.79 -1.98
CA ARG A 24 -12.42 -4.97 -2.69
C ARG A 24 -13.11 -3.65 -2.99
N LEU A 25 -13.08 -2.69 -2.06
CA LEU A 25 -13.68 -1.36 -2.25
C LEU A 25 -12.92 -0.55 -3.33
N CYS A 26 -11.59 -0.55 -3.29
CA CYS A 26 -10.75 0.13 -4.28
C CYS A 26 -10.84 -0.48 -5.68
N TYR A 27 -11.06 -1.80 -5.77
CA TYR A 27 -11.27 -2.49 -7.06
C TYR A 27 -12.57 -2.06 -7.75
N TRP A 28 -13.61 -1.73 -6.97
CA TRP A 28 -14.92 -1.40 -7.52
C TRP A 28 -15.07 0.08 -7.89
N GLU A 29 -14.46 0.97 -7.10
CA GLU A 29 -14.44 2.41 -7.36
C GLU A 29 -13.13 2.99 -6.85
N LYS A 30 -12.16 3.22 -7.77
CA LYS A 30 -10.90 3.87 -7.44
C LYS A 30 -11.20 5.29 -6.90
N PRO A 31 -10.86 5.58 -5.62
CA PRO A 31 -11.12 6.89 -5.04
C PRO A 31 -10.44 8.03 -5.86
N PRO A 32 -11.07 9.21 -5.99
CA PRO A 32 -10.52 10.32 -6.80
C PRO A 32 -9.13 10.80 -6.34
N ASN A 33 -8.87 10.71 -5.03
CA ASN A 33 -7.57 11.03 -4.41
C ASN A 33 -6.47 9.99 -4.69
N LEU A 34 -6.80 8.88 -5.36
CA LEU A 34 -5.86 7.82 -5.71
C LEU A 34 -5.51 7.83 -7.21
N VAL A 35 -5.87 8.89 -7.96
CA VAL A 35 -5.38 9.09 -9.33
C VAL A 35 -3.85 9.18 -9.31
N GLY A 36 -3.18 8.41 -10.19
CA GLY A 36 -1.72 8.26 -10.18
C GLY A 36 -1.16 7.33 -9.09
N THR A 37 -2.03 6.68 -8.31
CA THR A 37 -1.63 5.71 -7.29
C THR A 37 -1.85 4.28 -7.78
N ASP A 38 -0.81 3.47 -7.72
CA ASP A 38 -0.85 2.06 -8.01
C ASP A 38 -1.25 1.28 -6.76
N LEU A 39 -2.40 0.63 -6.86
CA LEU A 39 -3.07 -0.12 -5.79
C LEU A 39 -3.49 -1.51 -6.24
N LEU A 40 -3.57 -1.75 -7.55
CA LEU A 40 -4.13 -2.98 -8.14
C LEU A 40 -3.06 -3.91 -8.72
N ASN A 41 -1.81 -3.48 -8.69
CA ASN A 41 -0.64 -4.29 -9.04
C ASN A 41 -0.44 -5.43 -8.05
N SER A 42 0.33 -6.43 -8.45
CA SER A 42 0.72 -7.49 -7.52
C SER A 42 1.62 -6.94 -6.41
N GLU A 43 1.53 -7.52 -5.22
CA GLU A 43 2.43 -7.17 -4.10
C GLU A 43 3.90 -7.34 -4.50
N SER A 44 4.22 -8.40 -5.24
CA SER A 44 5.57 -8.59 -5.78
C SER A 44 6.02 -7.45 -6.70
N GLU A 45 5.14 -6.93 -7.58
CA GLU A 45 5.49 -5.79 -8.43
C GLU A 45 5.69 -4.52 -7.61
N LEU A 46 4.75 -4.21 -6.70
CA LEU A 46 4.85 -3.04 -5.85
C LEU A 46 6.09 -3.09 -4.94
N LYS A 47 6.43 -4.27 -4.42
CA LYS A 47 7.62 -4.49 -3.61
C LYS A 47 8.89 -4.35 -4.42
N THR A 48 8.94 -4.89 -5.64
CA THR A 48 10.05 -4.65 -6.57
C THR A 48 10.25 -3.15 -6.82
N TRP A 49 9.19 -2.42 -7.16
CA TRP A 49 9.29 -0.97 -7.41
C TRP A 49 9.70 -0.18 -6.16
N ALA A 50 9.27 -0.60 -4.97
CA ALA A 50 9.71 0.01 -3.73
C ALA A 50 11.20 -0.21 -3.48
N VAL A 51 11.70 -1.42 -3.72
CA VAL A 51 13.14 -1.73 -3.62
C VAL A 51 13.94 -0.94 -4.65
N GLU A 52 13.48 -0.88 -5.90
CA GLU A 52 14.10 -0.06 -6.96
C GLU A 52 14.19 1.42 -6.55
N LEU A 53 13.10 1.99 -6.00
CA LEU A 53 13.10 3.37 -5.49
C LEU A 53 14.14 3.59 -4.38
N LEU A 54 14.29 2.65 -3.45
CA LEU A 54 15.29 2.74 -2.38
C LEU A 54 16.71 2.70 -2.94
N GLU A 55 16.97 1.77 -3.88
CA GLU A 55 18.27 1.64 -4.54
C GLU A 55 18.65 2.90 -5.33
N GLU A 56 17.71 3.47 -6.09
CA GLU A 56 17.91 4.71 -6.86
C GLU A 56 18.22 5.92 -5.96
N ASN A 57 17.69 5.91 -4.73
CA ASN A 57 17.94 6.94 -3.72
C ASN A 57 19.18 6.67 -2.85
N GLY A 58 19.89 5.56 -3.07
CA GLY A 58 21.04 5.16 -2.27
C GLY A 58 20.69 4.75 -0.84
N ILE A 59 19.45 4.32 -0.60
CA ILE A 59 18.94 3.86 0.69
C ILE A 59 19.07 2.34 0.77
N GLU A 60 19.58 1.85 1.91
CA GLU A 60 19.62 0.41 2.18
C GLU A 60 18.19 -0.14 2.27
N ASN A 61 17.95 -1.28 1.63
CA ASN A 61 16.63 -1.91 1.65
C ASN A 61 16.24 -2.31 3.09
N PHE A 62 15.28 -1.58 3.66
CA PHE A 62 14.73 -1.84 4.98
C PHE A 62 13.49 -2.76 4.97
N LEU A 63 12.99 -3.16 3.79
CA LEU A 63 11.82 -4.01 3.68
C LEU A 63 12.18 -5.46 3.99
N SER A 64 11.46 -6.04 4.95
CA SER A 64 11.55 -7.46 5.30
C SER A 64 10.78 -8.35 4.32
N GLU A 65 11.01 -9.66 4.36
CA GLU A 65 10.22 -10.63 3.59
C GLU A 65 8.72 -10.59 3.94
N THR A 66 8.41 -10.24 5.19
CA THR A 66 7.06 -10.17 5.74
C THR A 66 6.37 -8.82 5.53
N ASP A 67 7.08 -7.82 4.99
CA ASP A 67 6.48 -6.54 4.64
C ASP A 67 5.71 -6.61 3.32
N CYS A 68 4.48 -6.12 3.34
CA CYS A 68 3.61 -6.02 2.18
C CYS A 68 3.55 -4.55 1.73
N VAL A 69 4.16 -4.25 0.58
CA VAL A 69 3.96 -2.97 -0.10
C VAL A 69 2.63 -3.02 -0.83
N PHE A 70 1.73 -2.10 -0.49
CA PHE A 70 0.34 -2.17 -0.95
C PHE A 70 -0.14 -0.92 -1.67
N MET A 71 0.65 0.16 -1.65
CA MET A 71 0.33 1.40 -2.34
C MET A 71 1.62 2.08 -2.77
N MET A 72 1.68 2.50 -4.03
CA MET A 72 2.77 3.30 -4.61
C MET A 72 2.15 4.52 -5.29
N HIS A 73 2.70 5.71 -5.10
CA HIS A 73 2.21 6.92 -5.75
C HIS A 73 3.28 7.51 -6.68
N GLN A 74 3.02 7.40 -7.99
CA GLN A 74 3.85 7.94 -9.07
C GLN A 74 5.35 7.62 -8.97
N GLY A 75 5.70 6.50 -8.35
CA GLY A 75 7.08 6.01 -8.26
C GLY A 75 7.98 6.72 -7.26
N TYR A 76 7.54 7.76 -6.54
CA TYR A 76 8.40 8.51 -5.59
C TYR A 76 8.06 8.30 -4.11
N GLN A 77 6.98 7.56 -3.82
CA GLN A 77 6.59 7.22 -2.45
C GLN A 77 5.74 5.96 -2.40
N PHE A 78 5.88 5.19 -1.33
CA PHE A 78 5.09 3.97 -1.10
C PHE A 78 4.67 3.81 0.36
N TRP A 79 3.67 2.94 0.56
CA TRP A 79 3.17 2.52 1.86
C TRP A 79 3.22 1.00 1.98
N TYR A 80 3.58 0.56 3.19
CA TYR A 80 3.69 -0.85 3.51
C TYR A 80 3.28 -1.13 4.96
N PHE A 81 3.05 -2.40 5.28
CA PHE A 81 2.86 -2.88 6.65
C PHE A 81 3.39 -4.31 6.77
N ALA A 82 3.71 -4.74 7.99
CA ALA A 82 4.10 -6.11 8.28
C ALA A 82 2.87 -7.03 8.32
N VAL A 83 2.96 -8.20 7.67
CA VAL A 83 1.84 -9.14 7.53
C VAL A 83 1.72 -10.10 8.72
N GLU A 84 2.72 -10.18 9.60
CA GLU A 84 2.75 -11.14 10.71
C GLU A 84 2.19 -10.56 12.02
N GLY A 85 1.27 -11.31 12.64
CA GLY A 85 0.96 -11.19 14.07
C GLY A 85 -0.03 -10.11 14.50
N ASN A 86 -0.62 -9.34 13.57
CA ASN A 86 -1.59 -8.30 13.91
C ASN A 86 -2.68 -8.14 12.83
N ASP A 87 -3.95 -8.16 13.24
CA ASP A 87 -5.11 -7.89 12.37
C ASP A 87 -5.24 -6.41 11.99
N ASP A 88 -4.52 -5.53 12.69
CA ASP A 88 -4.48 -4.09 12.49
C ASP A 88 -3.04 -3.57 12.55
N PRO A 89 -2.19 -3.92 11.56
CA PRO A 89 -0.78 -3.61 11.59
C PRO A 89 -0.53 -2.10 11.42
N ASP A 90 0.64 -1.67 11.88
CA ASP A 90 1.12 -0.31 11.65
C ASP A 90 1.44 -0.10 10.16
N VAL A 91 0.95 1.00 9.60
CA VAL A 91 1.27 1.45 8.25
C VAL A 91 2.47 2.39 8.32
N PHE A 92 3.45 2.09 7.49
CA PHE A 92 4.62 2.92 7.27
C PHE A 92 4.57 3.56 5.88
N HIS A 93 5.24 4.69 5.75
CA HIS A 93 5.35 5.49 4.55
C HIS A 93 6.81 5.81 4.28
N TYR A 94 7.23 5.73 3.03
CA TYR A 94 8.52 6.22 2.57
C TYR A 94 8.31 7.17 1.40
N MET A 95 9.13 8.22 1.33
CA MET A 95 9.17 9.19 0.25
C MET A 95 10.62 9.45 -0.16
N GLU A 96 10.84 9.61 -1.45
CA GLU A 96 12.12 10.06 -2.02
C GLU A 96 12.69 11.27 -1.25
N GLY A 97 14.00 11.23 -0.99
CA GLY A 97 14.71 12.22 -0.18
C GLY A 97 14.67 11.97 1.33
N GLU A 98 13.93 10.97 1.82
CA GLU A 98 13.99 10.55 3.22
C GLU A 98 15.03 9.43 3.43
N ILE A 99 15.61 9.37 4.65
CA ILE A 99 16.63 8.36 4.99
C ILE A 99 15.97 7.10 5.58
N THR A 100 14.80 7.27 6.21
CA THR A 100 14.09 6.19 6.92
C THR A 100 12.59 6.31 6.70
N PRO A 101 11.85 5.19 6.66
CA PRO A 101 10.39 5.23 6.60
C PRO A 101 9.82 5.88 7.88
N LYS A 102 8.63 6.43 7.74
CA LYS A 102 7.88 7.06 8.83
C LYS A 102 6.66 6.23 9.18
N PHE A 103 6.43 6.06 10.48
CA PHE A 103 5.15 5.57 10.97
C PHE A 103 4.05 6.55 10.58
N LYS A 104 2.96 6.03 9.99
CA LYS A 104 1.81 6.82 9.55
C LYS A 104 0.64 6.70 10.53
N MET A 105 0.13 5.50 10.73
CA MET A 105 -0.95 5.13 11.69
C MET A 105 -1.26 3.63 11.58
N ASP A 106 -2.17 3.11 12.40
CA ASP A 106 -2.74 1.78 12.23
C ASP A 106 -3.53 1.65 10.92
N LEU A 107 -3.56 0.43 10.37
CA LEU A 107 -4.20 0.15 9.11
C LEU A 107 -5.68 0.55 9.10
N ASN A 108 -6.45 0.25 10.14
CA ASN A 108 -7.85 0.62 10.24
C ASN A 108 -8.08 2.13 10.10
N SER A 109 -7.28 2.94 10.79
CA SER A 109 -7.31 4.39 10.73
C SER A 109 -6.93 4.89 9.35
N PHE A 110 -5.87 4.34 8.76
CA PHE A 110 -5.43 4.68 7.41
C PHE A 110 -6.55 4.46 6.38
N LEU A 111 -7.20 3.30 6.45
CA LEU A 111 -8.31 2.95 5.57
C LEU A 111 -9.54 3.85 5.77
N LYS A 112 -9.77 4.36 7.00
CA LYS A 112 -10.83 5.33 7.28
C LYS A 112 -10.52 6.70 6.67
N GLU A 113 -9.26 7.14 6.68
CA GLU A 113 -8.85 8.41 6.07
C GLU A 113 -9.05 8.40 4.56
N ILE A 114 -8.59 7.35 3.87
CA ILE A 114 -8.81 7.19 2.42
C ILE A 114 -10.31 7.22 2.07
N LYS A 115 -11.17 6.67 2.94
CA LYS A 115 -12.62 6.72 2.76
C LYS A 115 -13.21 8.11 3.00
N LYS A 116 -12.68 8.91 3.93
CA LYS A 116 -13.16 10.27 4.23
C LYS A 116 -12.83 11.26 3.13
N GLU A 117 -11.66 11.12 2.51
CA GLU A 117 -11.22 11.97 1.39
C GLU A 117 -12.07 11.79 0.12
N LYS A 118 -13.01 10.83 0.09
CA LYS A 118 -14.08 10.75 -0.92
C LYS A 118 -15.05 11.95 -0.91
N ARG A 119 -14.98 12.87 0.06
CA ARG A 119 -15.78 14.12 0.05
C ARG A 119 -14.91 15.38 -0.12
N PRO A 120 -14.67 15.81 -1.36
CA PRO A 120 -14.81 17.21 -1.70
C PRO A 120 -16.11 17.35 -2.50
N HIS A 121 -16.99 18.25 -2.05
CA HIS A 121 -18.04 19.02 -2.75
C HIS A 121 -19.24 19.21 -1.81
N ASN A 122 -19.15 20.20 -0.93
CA ASN A 122 -20.04 21.35 -1.01
C ASN A 122 -19.62 22.46 -0.03
N ASN A 123 -19.97 23.70 -0.43
CA ASN A 123 -19.65 25.03 0.12
C ASN A 123 -18.48 25.64 -0.67
N VAL A 124 -18.71 26.49 -1.68
CA VAL A 124 -19.70 27.59 -1.80
C VAL A 124 -20.18 27.71 -3.25
#